data_AF-N6VDR3-F1
#
_entry.id   AF-N6VDR3-F1
#
_cell.length_a   1.000
_cell.length_b   1.000
_cell.length_c   1.000
_cell.angle_alpha   90.00
_cell.angle_beta   90.00
_cell.angle_gamma   90.00
#
_symmetry.space_group_name_H-M   'P 1'
#
loop_
_entity.id
_entity.type
_entity.pdbx_description
1 polymer ?
#
loop_
_entity_poly.entity_id
_entity_poly.type
_entity_poly.pdbx_seq_one_letter_code
_entity_poly.pdbx_strand_id
1 'polypeptide(L)'
;MGESTIKVKGDGSGGSKGVLMGGMETLMMRGDVTFEGVTEGININGGGSGGAANVMVMGLGGTTIKVKGSGVVGIKVEDTGKINATVMGLKIEGSGDGTGSTGVEFKGKGTGGEGDVDVEYGGD
;
A
#
# COMPACT_ATOMS: atom_id res chain seq x y z
N MET A 1 -28.28 3.39 -1.95
CA MET A 1 -27.46 2.72 -0.92
C MET A 1 -26.11 3.41 -0.95
N GLY A 2 -25.65 4.01 0.15
CA GLY A 2 -24.33 4.65 0.17
C GLY A 2 -23.26 3.58 0.06
N GLU A 3 -22.29 3.77 -0.84
CA GLU A 3 -21.10 2.92 -0.88
C GLU A 3 -20.50 2.86 0.53
N SER A 4 -20.33 1.65 1.07
CA SER A 4 -19.71 1.45 2.38
C SER A 4 -18.20 1.61 2.21
N THR A 5 -17.75 2.85 2.14
CA THR A 5 -16.33 3.19 1.99
C THR A 5 -15.75 3.51 3.36
N ILE A 6 -14.69 2.81 3.78
CA ILE A 6 -13.93 3.21 4.97
C ILE A 6 -13.09 4.42 4.59
N LYS A 7 -13.09 5.46 5.44
CA LYS A 7 -12.27 6.66 5.25
C LYS A 7 -11.21 6.73 6.33
N VAL A 8 -9.95 6.78 5.92
CA VAL A 8 -8.79 7.00 6.78
C VAL A 8 -8.27 8.41 6.51
N LYS A 9 -8.23 9.24 7.56
CA LYS A 9 -7.76 10.63 7.46
C LYS A 9 -6.47 10.80 8.24
N GLY A 10 -5.43 11.22 7.54
CA GLY A 10 -4.24 11.78 8.16
C GLY A 10 -4.48 13.23 8.57
N ASP A 11 -3.57 13.73 9.40
CA ASP A 11 -3.53 15.10 9.88
C ASP A 11 -2.97 16.10 8.85
N GLY A 12 -2.52 15.63 7.68
CA GLY A 12 -1.88 16.45 6.66
C GLY A 12 -0.42 16.81 6.97
N SER A 13 0.14 16.30 8.08
CA SER A 13 1.57 16.41 8.35
C SER A 13 2.34 15.50 7.38
N GLY A 14 3.40 16.00 6.77
CA GLY A 14 4.20 15.22 5.83
C GLY A 14 4.74 13.93 6.49
N GLY A 15 4.52 12.79 5.83
CA GLY A 15 4.96 11.47 6.32
C GLY A 15 3.86 10.61 6.97
N SER A 16 2.62 11.10 7.03
CA SER A 16 1.49 10.35 7.61
C SER A 16 1.16 9.10 6.79
N LYS A 17 1.00 7.96 7.48
CA LYS A 17 0.69 6.64 6.92
C LYS A 17 -0.74 6.25 7.28
N GLY A 18 -1.51 5.76 6.32
CA GLY A 18 -2.89 5.32 6.57
C GLY A 18 -2.95 4.02 7.37
N VAL A 19 -2.31 2.97 6.84
CA VAL A 19 -2.09 1.70 7.53
C VAL A 19 -0.60 1.44 7.57
N LEU A 20 -0.06 1.17 8.77
CA LEU A 20 1.32 0.71 8.95
C LEU A 20 1.30 -0.77 9.30
N MET A 21 1.98 -1.58 8.51
CA MET A 21 2.14 -3.02 8.71
C MET A 21 3.62 -3.35 8.93
N GLY A 22 3.88 -4.37 9.75
CA GLY A 22 5.23 -4.87 9.99
C GLY A 22 5.24 -6.28 10.56
N GLY A 23 6.26 -7.08 10.23
CA GLY A 23 6.40 -8.45 10.73
C GLY A 23 5.60 -9.50 9.95
N MET A 24 4.87 -10.37 10.65
CA MET A 24 4.04 -11.45 10.07
C MET A 24 2.56 -11.10 10.20
N GLU A 25 2.03 -10.34 9.24
CA GLU A 25 0.67 -9.78 9.30
C GLU A 25 -0.10 -9.99 8.00
N THR A 26 -1.43 -10.09 8.11
CA THR A 26 -2.34 -10.15 6.96
C THR A 26 -3.43 -9.10 7.12
N LEU A 27 -3.57 -8.23 6.11
CA LEU A 27 -4.66 -7.26 6.01
C LEU A 27 -5.66 -7.73 4.96
N MET A 28 -6.91 -7.96 5.38
CA MET A 28 -8.02 -8.29 4.48
C MET A 28 -8.99 -7.12 4.39
N MET A 29 -9.25 -6.66 3.17
CA MET A 29 -10.16 -5.57 2.88
C MET A 29 -11.43 -6.14 2.26
N ARG A 30 -12.59 -5.77 2.81
CA ARG A 30 -13.91 -6.27 2.39
C ARG A 30 -14.72 -5.26 1.58
N GLY A 31 -14.16 -4.09 1.34
CA GLY A 31 -14.82 -2.98 0.67
C GLY A 31 -13.84 -1.83 0.48
N ASP A 32 -14.28 -0.84 -0.28
CA ASP A 32 -13.43 0.26 -0.70
C ASP A 32 -12.90 1.08 0.47
N VAL A 33 -11.66 1.53 0.34
CA VAL A 33 -11.00 2.36 1.34
C VAL A 33 -10.44 3.60 0.70
N THR A 34 -10.75 4.75 1.29
CA THR A 34 -10.22 6.05 0.88
C THR A 34 -9.28 6.60 1.94
N PHE A 35 -8.06 6.94 1.52
CA PHE A 35 -7.06 7.62 2.31
C PHE A 35 -6.99 9.09 1.90
N GLU A 36 -7.11 10.00 2.86
CA GLU A 36 -7.01 11.45 2.64
C GLU A 36 -6.03 12.06 3.64
N GLY A 37 -5.20 13.02 3.21
CA GLY A 37 -4.26 13.70 4.11
C GLY A 37 -3.11 12.81 4.61
N VAL A 38 -2.81 11.73 3.88
CA VAL A 38 -1.66 10.84 4.11
C VAL A 38 -0.72 10.90 2.92
N THR A 39 0.56 10.57 3.13
CA THR A 39 1.53 10.40 2.04
C THR A 39 1.55 8.96 1.51
N GLU A 40 1.14 8.00 2.35
CA GLU A 40 1.17 6.57 2.04
C GLU A 40 -0.14 5.93 2.51
N GLY A 41 -0.87 5.25 1.62
CA GLY A 41 -2.10 4.56 1.96
C GLY A 41 -1.83 3.37 2.87
N ILE A 42 -1.11 2.37 2.34
CA ILE A 42 -0.61 1.23 3.10
C ILE A 42 0.92 1.24 3.05
N ASN A 43 1.57 1.24 4.20
CA ASN A 43 3.01 1.11 4.33
C ASN A 43 3.35 -0.25 4.94
N ILE A 44 4.10 -1.07 4.22
CA ILE A 44 4.64 -2.35 4.67
C ILE A 44 6.12 -2.12 5.01
N ASN A 45 6.47 -2.18 6.30
CA ASN A 45 7.82 -1.94 6.78
C ASN A 45 8.45 -3.23 7.34
N GLY A 46 9.60 -3.63 6.79
CA GLY A 46 10.29 -4.90 7.12
C GLY A 46 11.26 -4.88 8.29
N GLY A 47 11.37 -3.77 9.01
CA GLY A 47 12.49 -3.47 9.93
C GLY A 47 12.59 -4.26 11.24
N GLY A 48 12.25 -5.55 11.28
CA GLY A 48 12.45 -6.41 12.46
C GLY A 48 13.84 -7.06 12.48
N SER A 49 14.61 -6.84 13.55
CA SER A 49 15.89 -7.53 13.78
C SER A 49 15.61 -9.01 14.10
N GLY A 50 15.67 -9.90 13.10
CA GLY A 50 15.72 -11.34 13.34
C GLY A 50 14.92 -12.27 12.42
N GLY A 51 14.16 -11.76 11.45
CA GLY A 51 13.40 -12.66 10.55
C GLY A 51 12.87 -11.95 9.32
N ALA A 52 12.65 -12.71 8.24
CA ALA A 52 11.97 -12.19 7.07
C ALA A 52 10.53 -11.81 7.45
N ALA A 53 10.13 -10.56 7.19
CA ALA A 53 8.74 -10.15 7.38
C ALA A 53 7.89 -10.72 6.24
N ASN A 54 6.87 -11.51 6.56
CA ASN A 54 5.91 -12.02 5.59
C ASN A 54 4.60 -11.26 5.77
N VAL A 55 4.33 -10.32 4.86
CA VAL A 55 3.15 -9.45 4.93
C VAL A 55 2.25 -9.72 3.73
N MET A 56 0.95 -9.87 3.98
CA MET A 56 -0.05 -10.04 2.93
C MET A 56 -1.12 -8.96 3.01
N VAL A 57 -1.43 -8.34 1.87
CA VAL A 57 -2.56 -7.42 1.70
C VAL A 57 -3.48 -8.00 0.64
N MET A 58 -4.74 -8.22 1.00
CA MET A 58 -5.73 -8.82 0.10
C MET A 58 -7.04 -8.05 0.09
N GLY A 59 -7.50 -7.72 -1.12
CA GLY A 59 -8.86 -7.25 -1.37
C GLY A 59 -9.80 -8.41 -1.69
N LEU A 60 -10.98 -8.42 -1.08
CA LEU A 60 -12.04 -9.37 -1.38
C LEU A 60 -13.07 -8.70 -2.30
N GLY A 61 -13.37 -9.32 -3.44
CA GLY A 61 -14.48 -8.92 -4.31
C GLY A 61 -14.31 -7.59 -5.05
N GLY A 62 -13.11 -7.28 -5.57
CA GLY A 62 -12.88 -6.07 -6.38
C GLY A 62 -12.67 -4.80 -5.57
N THR A 63 -12.09 -4.93 -4.37
CA THR A 63 -11.84 -3.81 -3.46
C THR A 63 -10.94 -2.75 -4.11
N THR A 64 -11.34 -1.49 -4.01
CA THR A 64 -10.56 -0.33 -4.48
C THR A 64 -9.94 0.44 -3.31
N ILE A 65 -8.64 0.68 -3.40
CA ILE A 65 -7.91 1.63 -2.57
C ILE A 65 -7.84 2.95 -3.33
N LYS A 66 -8.40 4.02 -2.74
CA LYS A 66 -8.30 5.38 -3.24
C LYS A 66 -7.37 6.18 -2.36
N VAL A 67 -6.30 6.75 -2.91
CA VAL A 67 -5.41 7.65 -2.14
C VAL A 67 -5.50 9.05 -2.73
N LYS A 68 -5.83 10.02 -1.87
CA LYS A 68 -6.01 11.42 -2.25
C LYS A 68 -4.88 12.30 -1.74
N GLY A 69 -4.22 12.96 -2.68
CA GLY A 69 -3.18 13.95 -2.42
C GLY A 69 -2.25 14.09 -3.61
N SER A 70 -1.31 15.02 -3.52
CA SER A 70 -0.20 15.17 -4.47
C SER A 70 0.99 14.32 -4.02
N GLY A 71 1.63 13.61 -4.94
CA GLY A 71 2.83 12.81 -4.66
C GLY A 71 2.60 11.65 -3.68
N VAL A 72 1.38 11.10 -3.64
CA VAL A 72 0.99 10.04 -2.70
C VAL A 72 1.30 8.65 -3.24
N VAL A 73 1.53 7.71 -2.33
CA VAL A 73 1.77 6.30 -2.64
C VAL A 73 0.59 5.46 -2.16
N GLY A 74 0.01 4.64 -3.04
CA GLY A 74 -1.05 3.69 -2.70
C GLY A 74 -0.58 2.66 -1.70
N ILE A 75 0.38 1.84 -2.12
CA ILE A 75 1.05 0.85 -1.30
C ILE A 75 2.55 1.07 -1.39
N LYS A 76 3.21 1.28 -0.25
CA LYS A 76 4.66 1.39 -0.15
C LYS A 76 5.21 0.18 0.58
N VAL A 77 6.15 -0.53 -0.04
CA VAL A 77 6.93 -1.58 0.60
C VAL A 77 8.32 -1.02 0.86
N GLU A 78 8.68 -0.84 2.12
CA GLU A 78 9.95 -0.27 2.54
C GLU A 78 10.73 -1.24 3.43
N ASP A 79 11.98 -1.54 3.06
CA ASP A 79 12.80 -2.47 3.83
C ASP A 79 14.26 -2.01 4.02
N THR A 80 14.82 -2.44 5.14
CA THR A 80 16.25 -2.44 5.44
C THR A 80 16.86 -3.86 5.48
N GLY A 81 16.05 -4.93 5.37
CA GLY A 81 16.43 -6.34 5.48
C GLY A 81 15.81 -7.26 4.41
N LYS A 82 15.09 -8.31 4.85
CA LYS A 82 14.36 -9.26 3.98
C LYS A 82 12.85 -9.13 4.22
N ILE A 83 12.09 -8.73 3.21
CA ILE A 83 10.61 -8.75 3.18
C ILE A 83 10.13 -9.71 2.09
N ASN A 84 9.08 -10.45 2.41
CA ASN A 84 8.18 -11.03 1.44
C ASN A 84 6.80 -10.35 1.58
N ALA A 85 6.47 -9.48 0.63
CA ALA A 85 5.20 -8.76 0.61
C ALA A 85 4.34 -9.27 -0.54
N THR A 86 3.15 -9.76 -0.23
CA THR A 86 2.16 -10.19 -1.23
C THR A 86 0.98 -9.24 -1.24
N VAL A 87 0.64 -8.69 -2.41
CA VAL A 87 -0.54 -7.83 -2.61
C VAL A 87 -1.41 -8.45 -3.70
N MET A 88 -2.68 -8.74 -3.40
CA MET A 88 -3.59 -9.40 -4.35
C MET A 88 -5.03 -8.87 -4.26
N GLY A 89 -5.78 -8.94 -5.36
CA GLY A 89 -7.22 -8.67 -5.37
C GLY A 89 -7.60 -7.21 -5.12
N LEU A 90 -6.68 -6.27 -5.35
CA LEU A 90 -6.86 -4.85 -5.11
C LEU A 90 -6.76 -4.05 -6.40
N LYS A 91 -7.66 -3.09 -6.55
CA LYS A 91 -7.50 -1.97 -7.47
C LYS A 91 -6.92 -0.78 -6.70
N ILE A 92 -5.92 -0.10 -7.24
CA ILE A 92 -5.34 1.09 -6.62
C ILE A 92 -5.59 2.29 -7.54
N GLU A 93 -6.26 3.29 -7.01
CA GLU A 93 -6.57 4.54 -7.71
C GLU A 93 -5.93 5.71 -6.95
N GLY A 94 -5.01 6.41 -7.62
CA GLY A 94 -4.58 7.73 -7.18
C GLY A 94 -5.60 8.77 -7.65
N SER A 95 -6.20 9.52 -6.73
CA SER A 95 -7.11 10.62 -7.09
C SER A 95 -6.71 11.88 -6.32
N GLY A 96 -5.88 12.71 -6.94
CA GLY A 96 -5.45 14.00 -6.44
C GLY A 96 -5.31 14.99 -7.59
N ASP A 97 -5.33 16.27 -7.26
CA ASP A 97 -5.04 17.38 -8.18
C ASP A 97 -3.55 17.50 -8.53
N GLY A 98 -2.69 16.75 -7.84
CA GLY A 98 -1.24 16.72 -8.05
C GLY A 98 -0.77 15.68 -9.07
N THR A 99 0.29 16.01 -9.78
CA THR A 99 1.06 15.07 -10.62
C THR A 99 1.93 14.15 -9.74
N GLY A 100 2.23 12.93 -10.21
CA GLY A 100 3.22 12.06 -9.55
C GLY A 100 2.69 11.14 -8.44
N SER A 101 1.41 10.77 -8.46
CA SER A 101 0.88 9.71 -7.58
C SER A 101 1.34 8.32 -8.06
N THR A 102 1.78 7.48 -7.13
CA THR A 102 2.29 6.13 -7.41
C THR A 102 1.32 5.10 -6.85
N GLY A 103 0.91 4.11 -7.66
CA GLY A 103 0.05 3.02 -7.19
C GLY A 103 0.76 2.13 -6.16
N VAL A 104 1.88 1.53 -6.58
CA VAL A 104 2.74 0.71 -5.71
C VAL A 104 4.18 1.20 -5.83
N GLU A 105 4.85 1.41 -4.70
CA GLU A 105 6.26 1.81 -4.62
C GLU A 105 7.06 0.80 -3.78
N PHE A 106 8.18 0.32 -4.31
CA PHE A 106 9.14 -0.50 -3.58
C PHE A 106 10.40 0.32 -3.27
N LYS A 107 10.76 0.46 -1.99
CA LYS A 107 12.00 1.10 -1.53
C LYS A 107 12.82 0.14 -0.68
N GLY A 108 13.84 -0.48 -1.29
CA GLY A 108 14.87 -1.20 -0.56
C GLY A 108 16.09 -0.30 -0.27
N LYS A 109 16.68 -0.41 0.91
CA LYS A 109 18.01 0.19 1.22
C LYS A 109 19.19 -0.78 1.01
N GLY A 110 18.93 -1.99 0.52
CA GLY A 110 19.95 -3.01 0.27
C GLY A 110 20.69 -2.85 -1.06
N THR A 111 21.98 -3.18 -1.09
CA THR A 111 22.76 -3.28 -2.32
C THR A 111 22.41 -4.60 -3.03
N GLY A 112 21.41 -4.60 -3.91
CA GLY A 112 21.18 -5.70 -4.87
C GLY A 112 19.95 -6.59 -4.65
N GLY A 113 18.78 -6.03 -4.35
CA GLY A 113 17.53 -6.77 -4.48
C GLY A 113 16.94 -6.62 -5.89
N GLU A 114 16.97 -7.68 -6.70
CA GLU A 114 16.09 -7.80 -7.86
C GLU A 114 14.66 -7.98 -7.32
N GLY A 115 13.78 -7.04 -7.63
CA GLY A 115 12.35 -7.18 -7.34
C GLY A 115 11.68 -7.81 -8.54
N ASP A 116 11.27 -9.07 -8.44
CA ASP A 116 10.41 -9.69 -9.44
C ASP A 116 8.99 -9.13 -9.26
N VAL A 117 8.51 -8.41 -10.28
CA VAL A 117 7.14 -7.90 -10.34
C VAL A 117 6.39 -8.73 -11.38
N ASP A 118 5.66 -9.72 -10.90
CA ASP A 118 4.70 -10.45 -11.73
C ASP A 118 3.43 -9.58 -11.88
N VAL A 119 3.35 -8.85 -13.00
CA VAL A 119 2.15 -8.09 -13.36
C VAL A 119 1.26 -8.98 -14.24
N GLU A 120 0.20 -9.54 -13.66
CA GLU A 120 -0.89 -10.12 -14.44
C GLU A 120 -1.87 -9.01 -14.86
N TYR A 121 -1.95 -8.75 -16.17
CA TYR A 121 -2.98 -7.89 -16.74
C TYR A 121 -4.29 -8.68 -16.81
N GLY A 122 -5.27 -8.31 -15.98
CA GLY A 122 -6.65 -8.76 -16.17
C GLY A 122 -7.21 -8.14 -17.45
N GLY A 123 -7.54 -8.98 -18.44
CA GLY A 123 -8.20 -8.55 -19.68
C GLY A 123 -9.66 -8.17 -19.42
N ASP A 124 -10.10 -7.06 -20.05
CA ASP A 124 -11.48 -6.57 -20.06
C ASP A 124 -12.46 -7.51 -20.81
#